data_AF-A0A9D5M136-F1
#
_entry.id   AF-A0A9D5M136-F1
#
_cell.length_a   1.000
_cell.length_b   1.000
_cell.length_c   1.000
_cell.angle_alpha   90.00
_cell.angle_beta   90.00
_cell.angle_gamma   90.00
#
_symmetry.space_group_name_H-M   'P 1'
#
loop_
_entity.id
_entity.type
_entity.pdbx_description
1 polymer ?
#
loop_
_entity_poly.entity_id
_entity_poly.type
_entity_poly.pdbx_seq_one_letter_code
_entity_poly.pdbx_strand_id
1 'polypeptide(L)' 'MINNPPIDELTEKIGSKYGLCVIASKRARQLIDHAQNQGLSDLPNKNKPLSEAAVEIQEGKVTVSKY' A
#
# COMPACT_ATOMS: atom_id res chain seq x y z
N MET A 1 12.53 -5.28 -7.25
CA MET A 1 12.85 -6.37 -6.30
C MET A 1 11.63 -6.56 -5.41
N ILE A 2 11.15 -7.78 -5.16
CA ILE A 2 9.88 -7.99 -4.43
C ILE A 2 10.02 -7.74 -2.91
N ASN A 3 11.25 -7.66 -2.41
CA ASN A 3 11.60 -7.55 -0.98
C ASN A 3 11.89 -6.12 -0.51
N ASN A 4 11.62 -5.11 -1.35
CA ASN A 4 11.74 -3.71 -0.94
C ASN A 4 10.37 -3.03 -1.11
N PRO A 5 9.77 -2.49 -0.05
CA PRO A 5 10.26 -2.47 1.34
C PRO A 5 10.26 -3.84 2.05
N PRO A 6 11.14 -4.05 3.06
CA PRO A 6 11.21 -5.29 3.82
C PRO A 6 9.96 -5.46 4.71
N ILE A 7 9.43 -6.67 4.75
CA ILE A 7 8.16 -6.97 5.43
C ILE A 7 8.21 -6.74 6.95
N ASP A 8 9.39 -6.91 7.56
CA ASP A 8 9.55 -6.74 9.00
C ASP A 8 9.33 -5.28 9.42
N GLU A 9 9.91 -4.31 8.69
CA GLU A 9 9.68 -2.88 8.92
C GLU A 9 8.21 -2.48 8.75
N LEU A 10 7.52 -3.05 7.76
CA LEU A 10 6.09 -2.82 7.55
C LEU A 10 5.25 -3.41 8.68
N THR A 11 5.64 -4.59 9.17
CA THR A 11 4.94 -5.28 10.26
C THR A 11 5.12 -4.54 11.58
N GLU A 12 6.30 -3.97 11.84
CA GLU A 12 6.55 -3.12 13.02
C GLU A 12 5.64 -1.89 13.06
N LYS A 13 5.39 -1.25 11.90
CA LYS A 13 4.50 -0.08 11.81
C LYS A 13 3.02 -0.42 12.04
N ILE A 14 2.57 -1.57 11.53
CA ILE A 14 1.16 -1.98 11.58
C ILE A 14 0.85 -2.77 12.87
N GLY A 15 1.84 -3.49 13.41
CA GLY A 15 1.71 -4.36 14.58
C GLY A 15 1.08 -5.73 14.32
N SER A 16 0.71 -6.05 13.07
CA SER A 16 0.10 -7.34 12.71
C SER A 16 0.34 -7.68 11.24
N LYS A 17 0.79 -8.91 10.98
CA LYS A 17 0.99 -9.42 9.60
C LYS A 17 -0.33 -9.49 8.82
N TYR A 18 -1.41 -9.91 9.48
CA TYR A 18 -2.74 -9.93 8.87
C TYR A 18 -3.26 -8.51 8.62
N GLY A 19 -3.03 -7.61 9.58
CA GLY A 19 -3.34 -6.19 9.43
C GLY A 19 -2.62 -5.58 8.24
N LEU A 20 -1.33 -5.88 8.08
CA LEU A 20 -0.51 -5.40 6.98
C LEU A 20 -1.08 -5.85 5.63
N CYS A 21 -1.44 -7.12 5.50
CA CYS A 21 -2.00 -7.67 4.27
C CYS A 21 -3.31 -6.97 3.88
N VAL A 22 -4.22 -6.79 4.85
CA VAL A 22 -5.51 -6.12 4.62
C VAL A 22 -5.32 -4.66 4.25
N ILE A 23 -4.42 -3.94 4.94
CA ILE A 23 -4.22 -2.50 4.74
C ILE A 23 -3.52 -2.24 3.42
N ALA A 24 -2.46 -2.99 3.11
CA ALA A 24 -1.78 -2.89 1.82
C ALA A 24 -2.75 -3.18 0.66
N SER A 25 -3.62 -4.19 0.80
CA SER A 25 -4.64 -4.52 -0.21
C SER A 25 -5.69 -3.43 -0.36
N LYS A 26 -6.23 -2.89 0.74
CA LYS A 26 -7.19 -1.78 0.72
C LYS A 26 -6.58 -0.54 0.09
N ARG A 27 -5.35 -0.21 0.46
CA ARG A 27 -4.66 0.97 -0.09
C ARG A 27 -4.36 0.80 -1.58
N ALA A 28 -3.86 -0.37 -1.98
CA ALA A 28 -3.66 -0.70 -3.39
C ALA A 28 -4.95 -0.52 -4.21
N ARG A 29 -6.10 -0.90 -3.64
CA ARG A 29 -7.40 -0.69 -4.30
C ARG A 29 -7.75 0.79 -4.45
N GLN A 30 -7.55 1.60 -3.41
CA GLN A 30 -7.76 3.05 -3.49
C GLN A 30 -6.92 3.70 -4.59
N LEU A 31 -5.67 3.26 -4.77
CA LEU A 31 -4.79 3.76 -5.83
C LEU A 31 -5.31 3.40 -7.22
N ILE A 32 -5.83 2.18 -7.40
CA ILE A 32 -6.45 1.74 -8.66
C ILE A 32 -7.70 2.57 -8.94
N ASP A 33 -8.61 2.67 -7.98
CA ASP A 33 -9.87 3.40 -8.14
C ASP A 33 -9.59 4.88 -8.44
N HIS A 34 -8.58 5.48 -7.81
CA HIS A 34 -8.14 6.85 -8.10
C HIS A 34 -7.60 7.00 -9.53
N ALA A 35 -6.76 6.07 -10.01
CA ALA A 35 -6.26 6.08 -11.38
C ALA A 35 -7.40 5.93 -12.41
N GLN A 36 -8.36 5.02 -12.14
CA GLN A 36 -9.54 4.81 -12.98
C GLN A 36 -10.44 6.05 -13.03
N ASN A 37 -10.64 6.74 -11.91
CA ASN A 37 -11.41 7.99 -11.86
C ASN A 37 -10.76 9.13 -12.65
N GLN A 38 -9.43 9.06 -12.87
CA GLN A 38 -8.70 9.99 -13.73
C GLN A 38 -8.68 9.55 -15.21
N GLY A 39 -9.32 8.42 -15.54
CA GLY A 39 -9.34 7.87 -16.89
C GLY A 39 -8.07 7.11 -17.28
N LEU A 40 -7.21 6.76 -16.32
CA LEU A 40 -6.02 5.95 -16.57
C LEU A 40 -6.33 4.45 -16.42
N SER A 41 -5.77 3.63 -17.30
CA SER A 41 -5.79 2.16 -17.18
C SER A 41 -4.88 1.65 -16.07
N ASP A 42 -3.79 2.37 -15.82
CA ASP A 42 -2.72 2.01 -14.88
C ASP A 42 -2.38 3.20 -13.98
N LEU A 43 -1.64 2.95 -12.90
CA LEU A 43 -1.12 4.06 -12.09
C LEU A 43 -0.21 4.98 -12.94
N PRO A 44 -0.17 6.29 -12.63
CA PRO A 44 0.65 7.27 -13.37
C PRO A 44 2.12 6.86 -13.52
N ASN A 45 2.67 6.22 -12.48
CA ASN A 45 4.06 5.79 -12.42
C ASN A 45 4.31 4.40 -13.02
N LYS A 46 3.28 3.72 -13.57
CA LYS A 46 3.30 2.30 -13.98
C LYS A 46 3.77 1.31 -12.91
N ASN A 47 3.90 1.76 -11.66
CA ASN A 47 4.20 0.90 -10.53
C ASN A 47 3.01 0.00 -10.23
N LYS A 48 3.31 -1.20 -9.70
CA LYS A 48 2.26 -2.08 -9.18
C LYS A 48 1.58 -1.38 -7.99
N PRO A 49 0.24 -1.34 -7.92
CA PRO A 49 -0.48 -0.65 -6.85
C PRO A 49 -0.08 -1.13 -5.45
N LEU A 50 0.21 -2.43 -5.31
CA LEU A 50 0.64 -3.01 -4.04
C LEU A 50 2.05 -2.58 -3.63
N SER A 51 2.96 -2.37 -4.58
CA SER A 51 4.30 -1.87 -4.30
C SER A 51 4.23 -0.42 -3.80
N GLU A 52 3.41 0.40 -4.44
CA GLU A 52 3.20 1.80 -4.01
C GLU A 52 2.56 1.87 -2.61
N ALA A 53 1.55 1.04 -2.36
CA ALA A 53 0.93 0.94 -1.04
C ALA A 53 1.94 0.52 0.05
N ALA A 54 2.85 -0.40 -0.26
CA ALA A 54 3.89 -0.82 0.68
C ALA A 54 4.88 0.33 1.00
N VAL A 55 5.27 1.11 -0.01
CA VAL A 55 6.11 2.31 0.18
C VAL A 55 5.39 3.35 1.03
N GLU A 56 4.12 3.64 0.76
CA GLU A 56 3.34 4.61 1.55
C GLU A 56 3.15 4.17 3.02
N ILE A 57 3.03 2.86 3.27
CA ILE A 57 3.02 2.31 4.65
C ILE A 57 4.39 2.50 5.30
N GLN A 58 5.49 2.23 4.59
CA GLN A 58 6.84 2.46 5.09
C GLN A 58 7.10 3.93 5.40
N GLU A 59 6.62 4.85 4.56
CA GLU A 59 6.70 6.30 4.77
C GLU A 59 5.78 6.80 5.90
N GLY A 60 4.86 5.97 6.41
CA GLY A 60 3.91 6.34 7.45
C GLY A 60 2.74 7.21 6.95
N LYS A 61 2.52 7.29 5.63
CA LYS A 61 1.37 7.98 5.02
C LYS A 61 0.06 7.23 5.23
N VAL A 62 0.13 5.93 5.50
CA VAL A 62 -1.02 5.05 5.74
C VAL A 62 -0.92 4.47 7.13
N THR A 63 -1.94 4.69 7.95
CA THR A 63 -2.02 4.18 9.33
C THR A 63 -3.31 3.37 9.54
N VAL A 64 -3.26 2.45 10.49
CA VAL A 64 -4.46 1.72 10.92
C VAL A 64 -5.26 2.65 11.82
N SER A 65 -6.52 2.91 11.47
CA SER A 65 -7.44 3.52 12.43
C SER A 65 -7.69 2.50 13.56
N LYS A 66 -7.19 2.83 14.75
CA LYS A 66 -7.56 2.14 15.99
C LYS A 66 -8.82 2.86 16.50
N TYR A 67 -9.91 2.11 16.62
CA TYR A 67 -11.13 2.57 17.27
C TYR A 67 -10.87 2.86 18.75
#